data_AF-A0A2E4H0V0-F1
#
_entry.id   AF-A0A2E4H0V0-F1
#
_cell.length_a   1.000
_cell.length_b   1.000
_cell.length_c   1.000
_cell.angle_alpha   90.00
_cell.angle_beta   90.00
_cell.angle_gamma   90.00
#
_symmetry.space_group_name_H-M   'P 1'
#
loop_
_entity.id
_entity.type
_entity.pdbx_description
1 polymer ?
#
loop_
_entity_poly.entity_id
_entity_poly.type
_entity_poly.pdbx_seq_one_letter_code
_entity_poly.pdbx_strand_id
1 'polypeptide(L)'
;MTEEKLAEVQNPDHPIFTPRERAVLRFASAMSQNETDNVDTLFKAMREFFDDAQLVEIGFAIATLHGMNIFNNMFGIEPESHSMESLTGMSVQDAAE
;
A
#
# COMPACT_ATOMS: atom_id res chain seq x y z
N MET A 1 -6.78 -4.72 -11.71
CA MET A 1 -5.48 -5.27 -11.27
C MET A 1 -5.28 -6.59 -12.00
N THR A 2 -4.09 -6.88 -12.53
CA THR A 2 -3.76 -8.17 -13.16
C THR A 2 -2.90 -9.00 -12.21
N GLU A 3 -2.88 -10.32 -12.35
CA GLU A 3 -2.01 -11.21 -11.54
C GLU A 3 -0.54 -10.81 -11.62
N GLU A 4 -0.07 -10.44 -12.82
CA GLU A 4 1.30 -9.95 -13.04
C GLU A 4 1.59 -8.65 -12.26
N LYS A 5 0.61 -7.77 -12.11
CA LYS A 5 0.75 -6.56 -11.29
C LYS A 5 0.71 -6.87 -9.80
N LEU A 6 -0.09 -7.85 -9.37
CA LEU A 6 -0.14 -8.28 -7.98
C LEU A 6 1.21 -8.85 -7.53
N ALA A 7 1.82 -9.70 -8.36
CA ALA A 7 3.12 -10.30 -8.08
C ALA A 7 4.24 -9.26 -7.87
N GLU A 8 4.13 -8.09 -8.50
CA GLU A 8 5.14 -7.03 -8.44
C GLU A 8 4.76 -5.87 -7.51
N VAL A 9 3.64 -5.94 -6.77
CA VAL A 9 3.10 -4.80 -6.02
C VAL A 9 4.07 -4.21 -4.97
N GLN A 10 4.98 -5.04 -4.46
CA GLN A 10 6.04 -4.65 -3.52
C GLN A 10 7.25 -4.00 -4.19
N ASN A 11 7.27 -3.93 -5.53
CA ASN A 11 8.31 -3.32 -6.32
C ASN A 11 7.74 -2.15 -7.15
N PRO A 12 7.56 -0.96 -6.55
CA PRO A 12 7.00 0.19 -7.24
C PRO A 12 7.78 0.62 -8.48
N ASP A 13 9.05 0.23 -8.62
CA ASP A 13 9.88 0.57 -9.78
C ASP A 13 9.71 -0.39 -10.95
N HIS A 14 8.96 -1.48 -10.78
CA HIS A 14 8.71 -2.44 -11.85
C HIS A 14 8.02 -1.75 -13.05
N PRO A 15 8.49 -2.00 -14.30
CA PRO A 15 7.98 -1.32 -15.49
C PRO A 15 6.51 -1.61 -15.82
N ILE A 16 5.91 -2.62 -15.18
CA ILE A 16 4.48 -2.95 -15.33
C ILE A 16 3.56 -1.85 -14.78
N PHE A 17 4.05 -1.03 -13.85
CA PHE A 17 3.30 0.06 -13.27
C PHE A 17 3.44 1.32 -14.10
N THR A 18 2.34 2.04 -14.28
CA THR A 18 2.33 3.38 -14.87
C THR A 18 2.90 4.41 -13.89
N PRO A 19 3.36 5.59 -14.35
CA PRO A 19 3.82 6.66 -13.45
C PRO A 19 2.84 6.99 -12.33
N ARG A 20 1.53 7.01 -12.64
CA ARG A 20 0.45 7.22 -11.66
C ARG A 20 0.41 6.14 -10.59
N GLU A 21 0.46 4.87 -11.00
CA GLU A 21 0.47 3.74 -10.06
C GLU A 21 1.71 3.75 -9.16
N ARG A 22 2.88 4.05 -9.73
CA ARG A 22 4.13 4.18 -8.95
C ARG A 22 4.05 5.25 -7.89
N ALA A 23 3.46 6.42 -8.21
CA ALA A 23 3.26 7.49 -7.24
C ALA A 23 2.40 7.02 -6.05
N VAL A 24 1.29 6.33 -6.33
CA VAL A 24 0.40 5.78 -5.29
C VAL A 24 1.10 4.73 -4.44
N LEU A 25 1.81 3.77 -5.06
CA LEU A 25 2.50 2.70 -4.32
C LEU A 25 3.56 3.25 -3.37
N ARG A 26 4.38 4.22 -3.83
CA ARG A 26 5.38 4.87 -2.99
C ARG A 26 4.76 5.68 -1.85
N PHE A 27 3.69 6.43 -2.16
CA PHE A 27 2.97 7.19 -1.14
C PHE A 27 2.35 6.28 -0.07
N ALA A 28 1.72 5.18 -0.48
CA ALA A 28 1.13 4.20 0.43
C ALA A 28 2.17 3.50 1.31
N SER A 29 3.33 3.13 0.74
CA SER A 29 4.44 2.53 1.49
C SER A 29 4.97 3.49 2.55
N ALA A 30 5.30 4.74 2.19
CA ALA A 30 5.80 5.74 3.13
C ALA A 30 4.79 6.03 4.26
N MET A 31 3.50 6.17 3.91
CA MET A 31 2.45 6.42 4.89
C MET A 31 2.26 5.25 5.87
N SER A 32 2.36 4.00 5.38
CA SER A 32 2.21 2.80 6.22
C SER A 32 3.42 2.57 7.13
N GLN A 33 4.60 3.08 6.77
CA GLN A 33 5.83 3.02 7.58
C GLN A 33 6.03 4.28 8.44
N ASN A 34 5.07 5.23 8.39
CA ASN A 34 5.17 6.54 9.03
C ASN A 34 6.47 7.30 8.65
N GLU A 35 6.92 7.15 7.41
CA GLU A 35 8.09 7.83 6.86
C GLU A 35 7.73 9.27 6.47
N THR A 36 8.40 10.25 7.08
CA THR A 36 8.06 11.68 6.88
C THR A 36 9.13 12.51 6.15
N ASP A 37 10.33 11.97 5.98
CA ASP A 37 11.48 12.71 5.45
C ASP A 37 11.29 13.21 4.01
N ASN A 38 10.48 12.51 3.20
CA ASN A 38 10.27 12.80 1.77
C ASN A 38 8.84 13.21 1.43
N VAL A 39 8.05 13.64 2.41
CA VAL A 39 6.61 13.96 2.26
C VAL A 39 6.34 14.94 1.13
N ASP A 40 7.08 16.06 1.05
CA ASP A 40 6.85 17.07 0.01
C ASP A 40 7.06 16.52 -1.40
N THR A 41 8.07 15.66 -1.58
CA THR A 41 8.35 15.00 -2.87
C THR A 41 7.24 14.03 -3.25
N LEU A 42 6.73 13.26 -2.29
CA LEU A 42 5.64 12.31 -2.51
C LEU A 42 4.33 13.03 -2.85
N PHE A 43 3.97 14.08 -2.12
CA PHE A 43 2.79 14.90 -2.42
C PHE A 43 2.92 15.60 -3.78
N LYS A 44 4.10 16.11 -4.13
CA LYS A 44 4.33 16.71 -5.45
C LYS A 44 4.08 15.70 -6.57
N ALA A 45 4.60 14.48 -6.45
CA ALA A 45 4.39 13.42 -7.45
C ALA A 45 2.91 13.01 -7.54
N MET A 46 2.21 12.92 -6.41
CA MET A 46 0.78 12.60 -6.38
C MET A 46 -0.08 13.70 -7.02
N ARG A 47 0.25 14.98 -6.80
CA ARG A 47 -0.44 16.13 -7.41
C ARG A 47 -0.32 16.22 -8.93
N GLU A 48 0.58 15.45 -9.56
CA GLU A 48 0.62 15.34 -11.02
C GLU A 48 -0.60 14.57 -11.57
N PHE A 49 -1.25 13.75 -10.75
CA PHE A 49 -2.32 12.84 -11.18
C PHE A 49 -3.64 12.98 -10.40
N PHE A 50 -3.61 13.61 -9.23
CA PHE A 50 -4.75 13.68 -8.32
C PHE A 50 -4.95 15.11 -7.80
N ASP A 51 -6.21 15.51 -7.66
CA ASP A 51 -6.57 16.76 -6.98
C ASP A 51 -6.56 16.61 -5.45
N ASP A 52 -6.66 17.73 -4.73
CA ASP A 52 -6.58 17.73 -3.27
C ASP A 52 -7.66 16.87 -2.60
N ALA A 53 -8.87 16.78 -3.17
CA ALA A 53 -9.93 15.95 -2.62
C ALA A 53 -9.59 14.46 -2.77
N GLN A 54 -9.11 14.06 -3.94
CA GLN A 54 -8.64 12.70 -4.21
C GLN A 54 -7.45 12.31 -3.32
N LEU A 55 -6.54 13.23 -3.05
CA LEU A 55 -5.41 12.98 -2.13
C LEU A 55 -5.88 12.69 -0.71
N VAL A 56 -6.90 13.41 -0.23
CA VAL A 56 -7.51 13.15 1.07
C VAL A 56 -8.18 11.77 1.10
N GLU A 57 -8.93 11.42 0.07
CA GLU A 57 -9.59 10.10 -0.03
C GLU A 57 -8.57 8.95 -0.04
N ILE A 58 -7.50 9.09 -0.83
CA ILE A 58 -6.42 8.09 -0.91
C ILE A 58 -5.72 7.95 0.44
N GLY A 59 -5.33 9.06 1.07
CA GLY A 59 -4.70 9.04 2.39
C GLY A 59 -5.60 8.41 3.45
N PHE A 60 -6.88 8.75 3.46
CA PHE A 60 -7.84 8.19 4.41
C PHE A 60 -8.01 6.67 4.25
N ALA A 61 -8.08 6.18 3.01
CA ALA A 61 -8.14 4.75 2.73
C ALA A 61 -6.90 4.02 3.25
N ILE A 62 -5.69 4.56 3.00
CA ILE A 62 -4.43 3.99 3.49
C ILE A 62 -4.39 3.97 5.01
N ALA A 63 -4.73 5.10 5.67
CA ALA A 63 -4.77 5.19 7.13
C ALA A 63 -5.71 4.15 7.75
N THR A 64 -6.88 3.96 7.14
CA THR A 64 -7.90 3.02 7.64
C THR A 64 -7.39 1.59 7.55
N LEU A 65 -6.84 1.19 6.39
CA LEU A 65 -6.31 -0.16 6.19
C LEU A 65 -5.11 -0.45 7.10
N HIS A 66 -4.20 0.51 7.23
CA HIS A 66 -3.06 0.37 8.15
C HIS A 66 -3.52 0.27 9.62
N GLY A 67 -4.52 1.07 10.02
CA GLY A 67 -5.13 0.98 11.35
C GLY A 67 -5.77 -0.38 11.62
N MET A 68 -6.40 -1.00 10.61
CA MET A 68 -6.92 -2.37 10.72
C MET A 68 -5.80 -3.40 10.88
N ASN A 69 -4.66 -3.22 10.20
CA ASN A 69 -3.50 -4.09 10.39
C ASN A 69 -2.96 -4.00 11.83
N ILE A 70 -2.77 -2.78 12.35
CA ILE A 70 -2.35 -2.57 13.76
C ILE A 70 -3.33 -3.25 14.72
N PHE A 71 -4.63 -3.08 14.48
CA PHE A 71 -5.68 -3.70 15.29
C PHE A 71 -5.59 -5.22 15.26
N ASN A 72 -5.58 -5.82 14.06
CA ASN A 72 -5.48 -7.27 13.89
C ASN A 72 -4.23 -7.84 14.58
N ASN A 73 -3.10 -7.17 14.41
CA ASN A 73 -1.81 -7.59 14.97
C ASN A 73 -1.82 -7.51 16.51
N MET A 74 -2.37 -6.44 17.08
CA MET A 74 -2.48 -6.28 18.55
C MET A 74 -3.38 -7.35 19.19
N PHE A 75 -4.46 -7.73 18.52
CA PHE A 75 -5.42 -8.71 19.03
C PHE A 75 -5.11 -10.16 18.60
N GLY A 76 -4.07 -10.38 17.79
CA GLY A 76 -3.74 -11.70 17.25
C GLY A 76 -4.88 -12.29 16.42
N ILE A 77 -5.58 -11.44 15.65
CA ILE A 77 -6.69 -11.88 14.80
C ILE A 77 -6.10 -12.61 13.61
N GLU A 78 -6.28 -13.93 13.59
CA GLU A 78 -5.90 -14.76 12.46
C GLU A 78 -6.97 -14.70 11.36
N PRO A 79 -6.56 -14.80 10.08
CA PRO A 79 -7.50 -14.99 8.98
C PRO A 79 -8.36 -16.22 9.21
N GLU A 80 -9.66 -16.14 8.95
CA GLU A 80 -10.52 -17.32 8.93
C GLU A 80 -9.96 -18.34 7.91
N SER A 81 -10.10 -19.64 8.19
CA SER A 81 -9.41 -20.77 7.54
C SER A 81 -9.72 -21.02 6.05
N HIS A 82 -10.09 -19.99 5.31
CA HIS A 82 -9.86 -19.93 3.88
C HIS A 82 -8.37 -19.72 3.66
N SER A 83 -7.73 -20.64 2.94
CA SER A 83 -6.32 -20.56 2.58
C SER A 83 -5.94 -19.13 2.21
N MET A 84 -5.17 -18.47 3.08
CA MET A 84 -4.59 -17.17 2.77
C MET A 84 -3.51 -17.41 1.72
N GLU A 85 -3.92 -17.45 0.46
CA GLU A 85 -3.02 -17.44 -0.68
C GLU A 85 -2.57 -16.00 -0.87
N SER A 86 -1.34 -15.70 -0.43
CA SER A 86 -0.67 -14.44 -0.75
C SER A 86 -0.39 -14.42 -2.26
N LEU A 87 -1.14 -13.60 -2.99
CA LEU A 87 -0.96 -13.38 -4.43
C LEU A 87 0.14 -12.34 -4.74
N THR A 88 0.77 -11.78 -3.70
CA THR A 88 1.78 -10.72 -3.81
C THR A 88 3.22 -11.25 -3.68
N GLY A 89 3.39 -12.58 -3.60
CA GLY A 89 4.70 -13.24 -3.47
C GLY A 89 5.33 -13.15 -2.07
N MET A 90 4.67 -12.49 -1.12
CA MET A 90 5.08 -12.46 0.30
C MET A 90 4.77 -13.80 0.96
N SER A 91 5.62 -14.25 1.89
CA SER A 91 5.26 -15.42 2.70
C SER A 91 4.02 -15.09 3.55
N VAL A 92 3.23 -16.11 3.89
CA VAL A 92 2.03 -15.95 4.76
C VAL A 92 2.40 -15.26 6.09
N GLN A 93 3.64 -15.45 6.53
CA GLN A 93 4.17 -14.90 7.76
C GLN A 93 4.50 -13.40 7.62
N ASP A 94 5.11 -12.99 6.50
CA ASP A 94 5.44 -11.58 6.23
C ASP A 94 4.20 -10.73 5.88
N ALA A 95 3.13 -11.35 5.37
CA ALA A 95 1.87 -10.66 5.05
C ALA A 95 1.05 -10.28 6.30
N ALA A 96 1.36 -10.90 7.44
CA ALA A 96 0.69 -10.67 8.73
C ALA A 96 1.43 -9.67 9.63
N GLU A 97 2.69 -9.33 9.31
CA GLU A 97 3.49 -8.32 10.03
C GLU A 97 3.25 -6.91 9.46
#